data_AF-A0A7W9L3W9-F1
#
_entry.id   AF-A0A7W9L3W9-F1
#
_cell.length_a   1.000
_cell.length_b   1.000
_cell.length_c   1.000
_cell.angle_alpha   90.00
_cell.angle_beta   90.00
_cell.angle_gamma   90.00
#
_symmetry.space_group_name_H-M   'P 1'
#
loop_
_entity.id
_entity.type
_entity.pdbx_description
1 polymer ?
#
loop_
_entity_poly.entity_id
_entity_poly.type
_entity_poly.pdbx_seq_one_letter_code
_entity_poly.pdbx_strand_id
1 'polypeptide(L)'
;MVHIRKPPIDPTARYYIAVRAPIERAVSAFNWRFRKVITEGGQAARFPGEAAILAHYGTLDRLATALYREDGTDDPLAQGNFRSIHHLGESIAFYLQDLLASIAPQQIGAVLVQERLDEDIARVFGVRAGPRLNEHRSATPPAQRVLSQRARHHLRRFLDSDFACLETLHRWGALPDETYARMIRSDAGEEA
;
A
#
# COMPACT_ATOMS: atom_id res chain seq x y z
N MET A 1 -9.30 10.45 9.72
CA MET A 1 -10.30 10.11 8.70
C MET A 1 -9.87 8.80 8.07
N VAL A 2 -10.64 7.73 8.27
CA VAL A 2 -10.34 6.41 7.70
C VAL A 2 -11.42 6.17 6.65
N HIS A 3 -11.03 6.09 5.37
CA HIS A 3 -11.92 5.58 4.34
C HIS A 3 -11.97 4.07 4.52
N ILE A 4 -13.07 3.55 5.07
CA ILE A 4 -13.25 2.10 5.38
C ILE A 4 -14.12 1.42 4.30
N ARG A 5 -14.69 2.18 3.36
CA ARG A 5 -15.65 1.66 2.38
C ARG A 5 -14.99 1.54 1.02
N LYS A 6 -15.19 0.38 0.39
CA LYS A 6 -14.90 0.21 -1.05
C LYS A 6 -15.61 1.32 -1.83
N PRO A 7 -15.01 1.83 -2.91
CA PRO A 7 -15.66 2.83 -3.75
C PRO A 7 -16.98 2.26 -4.31
N PRO A 8 -18.05 3.06 -4.38
CA PRO A 8 -19.27 2.63 -5.07
C PRO A 8 -18.97 2.37 -6.54
N ILE A 9 -19.61 1.36 -7.11
CA ILE A 9 -19.54 1.06 -8.54
C ILE A 9 -20.75 1.69 -9.21
N ASP A 10 -20.50 2.74 -9.96
CA ASP A 10 -21.47 3.51 -10.73
C ASP A 10 -20.99 3.63 -12.20
N PRO A 11 -21.78 3.20 -13.19
CA PRO A 11 -21.42 3.26 -14.62
C PRO A 11 -21.36 4.69 -15.17
N THR A 12 -21.91 5.68 -14.47
CA THR A 12 -21.90 7.09 -14.86
C THR A 12 -20.80 7.89 -14.18
N ALA A 13 -20.17 7.33 -13.14
CA ALA A 13 -19.13 8.02 -12.39
C ALA A 13 -17.81 8.09 -13.17
N ARG A 14 -17.05 9.15 -12.86
CA ARG A 14 -15.66 9.34 -13.28
C ARG A 14 -14.75 9.20 -12.06
N TYR A 15 -13.85 8.23 -12.07
CA TYR A 15 -13.01 7.87 -10.94
C TYR A 15 -11.65 8.57 -10.99
N TYR A 16 -11.26 9.15 -9.86
CA TYR A 16 -9.91 9.66 -9.63
C TYR A 16 -9.28 8.78 -8.56
N ILE A 17 -8.23 8.05 -8.93
CA ILE A 17 -7.65 7.01 -8.09
C ILE A 17 -6.32 7.51 -7.54
N ALA A 18 -6.21 7.62 -6.21
CA ALA A 18 -4.93 7.83 -5.54
C ALA A 18 -4.29 6.48 -5.19
N VAL A 19 -3.09 6.22 -5.70
CA VAL A 19 -2.34 4.98 -5.46
C VAL A 19 -0.95 5.27 -4.88
N ARG A 20 -0.33 4.24 -4.32
CA ARG A 20 1.07 4.22 -3.89
C ARG A 20 1.71 2.93 -4.38
N ALA A 21 3.03 2.88 -4.55
CA ALA A 21 3.69 1.61 -4.86
C ALA A 21 3.36 0.54 -3.78
N PRO A 22 3.07 -0.73 -4.15
CA PRO A 22 2.50 -1.70 -3.20
C PRO A 22 3.40 -2.00 -1.99
N ILE A 23 4.70 -2.18 -2.21
CA ILE A 23 5.67 -2.42 -1.11
C ILE A 23 5.77 -1.17 -0.22
N GLU A 24 5.90 0.02 -0.79
CA GLU A 24 5.97 1.27 -0.05
C GLU A 24 4.71 1.54 0.78
N ARG A 25 3.54 1.19 0.22
CA ARG A 25 2.27 1.20 0.93
C ARG A 25 2.30 0.26 2.12
N ALA A 26 2.76 -0.98 1.95
CA ALA A 26 2.87 -1.96 3.03
C ALA A 26 3.82 -1.48 4.15
N VAL A 27 5.00 -0.95 3.80
CA VAL A 27 5.97 -0.37 4.75
C VAL A 27 5.32 0.74 5.57
N SER A 28 4.61 1.64 4.89
CA SER A 28 3.93 2.76 5.55
C SER A 28 2.77 2.31 6.44
N ALA A 29 1.97 1.37 5.96
CA ALA A 29 0.82 0.84 6.70
C ALA A 29 1.27 0.11 7.97
N PHE A 30 2.26 -0.78 7.87
CA PHE A 30 2.80 -1.50 9.02
C PHE A 30 3.35 -0.52 10.07
N ASN A 31 4.23 0.39 9.66
CA ASN A 31 4.86 1.34 10.59
C ASN A 31 3.85 2.31 11.23
N TRP A 32 2.81 2.70 10.50
CA TRP A 32 1.72 3.49 11.07
C TRP A 32 0.95 2.71 12.15
N ARG A 33 0.59 1.45 11.88
CA ARG A 33 -0.08 0.60 12.87
C ARG A 33 0.82 0.34 14.08
N PHE A 34 2.07 -0.03 13.84
CA PHE A 34 3.05 -0.26 14.90
C PHE A 34 3.16 0.96 15.83
N ARG A 35 3.30 2.17 15.26
CA ARG A 35 3.31 3.40 16.05
C ARG A 35 2.03 3.59 16.86
N LYS A 36 0.84 3.48 16.24
CA LYS A 36 -0.45 3.75 16.91
C LYS A 36 -0.84 2.72 17.96
N VAL A 37 -0.40 1.47 17.80
CA VAL A 37 -0.80 0.35 18.65
C VAL A 37 0.28 0.02 19.68
N ILE A 38 1.54 -0.02 19.29
CA ILE A 38 2.65 -0.43 20.16
C ILE A 38 3.34 0.78 20.80
N THR A 39 3.76 1.77 20.00
CA THR A 39 4.54 2.91 20.52
C THR A 39 3.69 3.89 21.32
N GLU A 40 2.55 4.32 20.77
CA GLU A 40 1.65 5.28 21.41
C GLU A 40 0.58 4.60 22.26
N GLY A 41 0.31 3.31 22.06
CA GLY A 41 -0.69 2.53 22.81
C GLY A 41 -2.15 2.91 22.58
N GLY A 42 -2.44 4.09 22.04
CA GLY A 42 -3.79 4.66 21.94
C GLY A 42 -4.79 3.88 21.08
N GLN A 43 -4.34 2.89 20.31
CA GLN A 43 -5.22 2.01 19.51
C GLN A 43 -5.03 0.51 19.78
N ALA A 44 -4.37 0.11 20.88
CA ALA A 44 -4.07 -1.29 21.17
C ALA A 44 -5.31 -2.20 21.22
N ALA A 45 -6.43 -1.71 21.76
CA ALA A 45 -7.69 -2.44 21.87
C ALA A 45 -8.65 -2.22 20.68
N ARG A 46 -8.26 -1.43 19.66
CA ARG A 46 -9.16 -1.05 18.56
C ARG A 46 -9.46 -2.23 17.63
N PHE A 47 -8.48 -3.10 17.39
CA PHE A 47 -8.61 -4.28 16.54
C PHE A 47 -8.12 -5.51 17.32
N PRO A 48 -9.00 -6.49 17.62
CA PRO A 48 -8.62 -7.67 18.40
C PRO A 48 -7.42 -8.40 17.79
N GLY A 49 -6.43 -8.74 18.63
CA GLY A 49 -5.24 -9.50 18.23
C GLY A 49 -4.14 -8.70 17.51
N GLU A 50 -4.43 -7.52 16.95
CA GLU A 50 -3.47 -6.75 16.16
C GLU A 50 -2.22 -6.37 16.97
N ALA A 51 -2.39 -5.99 18.25
CA ALA A 51 -1.25 -5.66 19.13
C ALA A 51 -0.31 -6.85 19.35
N ALA A 52 -0.85 -8.05 19.54
CA ALA A 52 -0.05 -9.26 19.72
C ALA A 52 0.75 -9.58 18.44
N ILE A 53 0.12 -9.45 17.27
CA ILE A 53 0.75 -9.68 15.97
C ILE A 53 1.89 -8.66 15.75
N LEU A 54 1.62 -7.38 15.93
CA LEU A 54 2.61 -6.32 15.73
C LEU A 54 3.80 -6.47 16.69
N ALA A 55 3.55 -6.81 17.95
CA ALA A 55 4.59 -7.07 18.93
C ALA A 55 5.42 -8.33 18.59
N HIS A 56 4.77 -9.39 18.09
CA HIS A 56 5.43 -10.64 17.71
C HIS A 56 6.45 -10.42 16.57
N TYR A 57 6.05 -9.76 15.49
CA TYR A 57 6.96 -9.54 14.36
C TYR A 57 7.90 -8.36 14.59
N GLY A 58 7.47 -7.28 15.24
CA GLY A 58 8.28 -6.10 15.52
C GLY A 58 8.58 -5.20 14.30
N THR A 59 8.80 -5.77 13.12
CA THR A 59 9.05 -5.05 11.86
C THR A 59 8.33 -5.70 10.69
N LEU A 60 8.10 -4.93 9.62
CA LEU A 60 7.54 -5.49 8.39
C LEU A 60 8.50 -6.50 7.75
N ASP A 61 9.81 -6.29 7.83
CA ASP A 61 10.80 -7.24 7.29
C ASP A 61 10.64 -8.65 7.89
N ARG A 62 10.50 -8.75 9.21
CA ARG A 62 10.27 -10.03 9.90
C ARG A 62 8.94 -10.67 9.52
N LEU A 63 7.88 -9.89 9.41
CA LEU A 63 6.58 -10.39 8.94
C LEU A 63 6.65 -10.87 7.48
N ALA A 64 7.28 -10.09 6.61
CA ALA A 64 7.42 -10.38 5.19
C ALA A 64 8.25 -11.65 4.93
N THR A 65 9.38 -11.81 5.64
CA THR A 65 10.19 -13.02 5.53
C THR A 65 9.45 -14.26 6.00
N ALA A 66 8.55 -14.13 6.97
CA ALA A 66 7.71 -15.22 7.47
C ALA A 66 6.53 -15.60 6.57
N LEU A 67 6.19 -14.82 5.52
CA LEU A 67 5.05 -15.12 4.63
C LEU A 67 5.15 -16.47 3.90
N TYR A 68 6.39 -16.97 3.75
CA TYR A 68 6.71 -18.23 3.11
C TYR A 68 7.78 -18.96 3.92
N ARG A 69 7.67 -20.30 3.98
CA ARG A 69 8.65 -21.18 4.61
C ARG A 69 9.94 -21.23 3.80
N GLU A 70 10.97 -21.88 4.35
CA GLU A 70 12.27 -22.03 3.67
C GLU A 70 12.18 -22.80 2.34
N ASP A 71 11.23 -23.73 2.23
CA ASP A 71 10.93 -24.46 0.99
C ASP A 71 10.10 -23.65 -0.02
N GLY A 72 9.76 -22.40 0.29
CA GLY A 72 8.96 -21.51 -0.54
C GLY A 72 7.45 -21.75 -0.48
N THR A 73 6.98 -22.71 0.33
CA THR A 73 5.55 -22.91 0.56
C THR A 73 4.96 -21.81 1.43
N ASP A 74 3.67 -21.57 1.26
CA ASP A 74 2.92 -20.55 2.00
C ASP A 74 2.90 -20.86 3.50
N ASP A 75 3.17 -19.86 4.33
CA ASP A 75 2.90 -19.92 5.77
C ASP A 75 1.51 -19.31 6.07
N PRO A 76 0.46 -20.13 6.33
CA PRO A 76 -0.89 -19.62 6.48
C PRO A 76 -1.06 -18.71 7.70
N LEU A 77 -0.27 -18.93 8.76
CA LEU A 77 -0.34 -18.12 9.96
C LEU A 77 0.25 -16.73 9.70
N ALA A 78 1.44 -16.65 9.11
CA ALA A 78 2.05 -15.36 8.79
C ALA A 78 1.23 -14.57 7.77
N GLN A 79 0.70 -15.24 6.75
CA GLN A 79 -0.17 -14.59 5.78
C GLN A 79 -1.51 -14.13 6.41
N GLY A 80 -2.10 -14.92 7.30
CA GLY A 80 -3.29 -14.54 8.07
C GLY A 80 -3.02 -13.34 8.99
N ASN A 81 -1.86 -13.33 9.64
CA ASN A 81 -1.39 -12.22 10.45
C ASN A 81 -1.21 -10.94 9.63
N PHE A 82 -0.62 -11.04 8.43
CA PHE A 82 -0.49 -9.89 7.53
C PHE A 82 -1.86 -9.30 7.17
N ARG A 83 -2.81 -10.14 6.76
CA ARG A 83 -4.15 -9.71 6.33
C ARG A 83 -5.01 -9.16 7.48
N SER A 84 -4.77 -9.60 8.72
CA SER A 84 -5.51 -9.14 9.90
C SER A 84 -5.00 -7.82 10.48
N ILE A 85 -3.78 -7.39 10.14
CA ILE A 85 -3.34 -6.03 10.43
C ILE A 85 -4.16 -5.07 9.56
N HIS A 86 -4.99 -4.23 10.19
CA HIS A 86 -6.11 -3.55 9.53
C HIS A 86 -5.70 -2.77 8.28
N HIS A 87 -4.68 -1.90 8.39
CA HIS A 87 -4.22 -1.10 7.25
C HIS A 87 -3.46 -1.92 6.18
N LEU A 88 -2.93 -3.10 6.52
CA LEU A 88 -2.30 -3.98 5.53
C LEU A 88 -3.36 -4.75 4.74
N GLY A 89 -4.41 -5.26 5.42
CA GLY A 89 -5.53 -5.96 4.79
C GLY A 89 -6.33 -5.09 3.82
N GLU A 90 -6.40 -3.78 4.04
CA GLU A 90 -7.03 -2.82 3.13
C GLU A 90 -6.12 -2.44 1.95
N SER A 91 -5.53 -3.42 1.27
CA SER A 91 -4.54 -3.26 0.20
C SER A 91 -5.06 -2.52 -1.05
N ILE A 92 -4.23 -2.32 -2.07
CA ILE A 92 -4.69 -1.68 -3.33
C ILE A 92 -5.80 -2.54 -3.96
N ALA A 93 -5.60 -3.86 -4.03
CA ALA A 93 -6.57 -4.81 -4.55
C ALA A 93 -7.89 -4.79 -3.77
N PHE A 94 -7.84 -4.62 -2.43
CA PHE A 94 -9.06 -4.49 -1.63
C PHE A 94 -10.00 -3.39 -2.15
N TYR A 95 -9.45 -2.26 -2.58
CA TYR A 95 -10.23 -1.14 -3.11
C TYR A 95 -10.50 -1.23 -4.61
N LEU A 96 -9.52 -1.70 -5.39
CA LEU A 96 -9.53 -1.55 -6.84
C LEU A 96 -9.94 -2.80 -7.60
N GLN A 97 -9.75 -4.01 -7.06
CA GLN A 97 -9.96 -5.23 -7.85
C GLN A 97 -11.39 -5.33 -8.39
N ASP A 98 -12.39 -5.19 -7.50
CA ASP A 98 -13.81 -5.26 -7.90
C ASP A 98 -14.22 -4.05 -8.76
N LEU A 99 -13.66 -2.88 -8.47
CA LEU A 99 -13.90 -1.66 -9.23
C LEU A 99 -13.44 -1.83 -10.68
N LEU A 100 -12.17 -2.20 -10.88
CA LEU A 100 -11.56 -2.37 -12.21
C LEU A 100 -12.20 -3.51 -13.00
N ALA A 101 -12.74 -4.53 -12.33
CA ALA A 101 -13.52 -5.58 -12.99
C ALA A 101 -14.88 -5.10 -13.53
N SER A 102 -15.39 -3.96 -13.03
CA SER A 102 -16.77 -3.52 -13.26
C SER A 102 -16.89 -2.20 -14.03
N ILE A 103 -15.79 -1.51 -14.31
CA ILE A 103 -15.78 -0.21 -15.00
C ILE A 103 -14.99 -0.28 -16.31
N ALA A 104 -15.31 0.63 -17.22
CA ALA A 104 -14.55 0.80 -18.46
C ALA A 104 -13.33 1.74 -18.27
N PRO A 105 -12.27 1.59 -19.08
CA PRO A 105 -11.10 2.47 -19.03
C PRO A 105 -11.44 3.97 -19.09
N GLN A 106 -12.46 4.34 -19.87
CA GLN A 106 -12.89 5.74 -20.07
C GLN A 106 -13.49 6.36 -18.81
N GLN A 107 -13.89 5.55 -17.82
CA GLN A 107 -14.38 6.03 -16.53
C GLN A 107 -13.23 6.48 -15.62
N ILE A 108 -11.97 6.15 -15.93
CA ILE A 108 -10.82 6.64 -15.17
C ILE A 108 -10.51 8.07 -15.60
N GLY A 109 -10.77 9.03 -14.71
CA GLY A 109 -10.44 10.43 -14.93
C GLY A 109 -8.95 10.72 -14.80
N ALA A 110 -8.31 10.21 -13.74
CA ALA A 110 -6.87 10.23 -13.57
C ALA A 110 -6.43 9.25 -12.48
N VAL A 111 -5.17 8.82 -12.55
CA VAL A 111 -4.45 8.21 -11.45
C VAL A 111 -3.46 9.23 -10.87
N LEU A 112 -3.46 9.36 -9.54
CA LEU A 112 -2.56 10.20 -8.77
C LEU A 112 -1.69 9.31 -7.90
N VAL A 113 -0.40 9.59 -7.81
CA VAL A 113 0.57 8.75 -7.10
C VAL A 113 1.08 9.47 -5.86
N GLN A 114 0.98 8.81 -4.70
CA GLN A 114 1.27 9.41 -3.39
C GLN A 114 2.66 10.04 -3.31
N GLU A 115 3.65 9.46 -3.99
CA GLU A 115 5.03 9.93 -4.05
C GLU A 115 5.17 11.32 -4.71
N ARG A 116 4.25 11.69 -5.62
CA ARG A 116 4.24 12.95 -6.37
C ARG A 116 2.86 13.62 -6.32
N LEU A 117 2.12 13.38 -5.24
CA LEU A 117 0.71 13.75 -5.14
C LEU A 117 0.46 15.24 -5.40
N ASP A 118 1.33 16.11 -4.91
CA ASP A 118 1.19 17.56 -5.10
C ASP A 118 1.33 17.96 -6.58
N GLU A 119 2.22 17.31 -7.32
CA GLU A 119 2.41 17.50 -8.75
C GLU A 119 1.22 16.94 -9.55
N ASP A 120 0.71 15.77 -9.15
CA ASP A 120 -0.46 15.17 -9.78
C ASP A 120 -1.73 15.99 -9.53
N ILE A 121 -1.92 16.54 -8.33
CA ILE A 121 -3.02 17.45 -8.03
C ILE A 121 -2.94 18.71 -8.90
N ALA A 122 -1.74 19.30 -9.03
CA ALA A 122 -1.54 20.47 -9.88
C ALA A 122 -1.82 20.16 -11.35
N ARG A 123 -1.35 19.02 -11.85
CA ARG A 123 -1.54 18.57 -13.24
C ARG A 123 -3.01 18.24 -13.57
N VAL A 124 -3.69 17.54 -12.67
CA VAL A 124 -5.06 17.01 -12.91
C VAL A 124 -6.13 18.05 -12.61
N PHE A 125 -5.95 18.87 -11.57
CA PHE A 125 -6.98 19.79 -11.08
C PHE A 125 -6.61 21.27 -11.24
N GLY A 126 -5.36 21.60 -11.62
CA GLY A 126 -4.92 22.99 -11.75
C GLY A 126 -4.72 23.71 -10.41
N VAL A 127 -4.68 22.97 -9.29
CA VAL A 127 -4.56 23.53 -7.94
C VAL A 127 -3.17 23.20 -7.38
N ARG A 128 -2.48 24.20 -6.83
CA ARG A 128 -1.24 23.97 -6.07
C ARG A 128 -1.60 23.67 -4.63
N ALA A 129 -1.03 22.59 -4.09
CA ALA A 129 -1.17 22.29 -2.66
C ALA A 129 -0.59 23.45 -1.83
N GLY A 130 -1.34 23.89 -0.82
CA GLY A 130 -0.84 24.83 0.17
C GLY A 130 0.20 24.20 1.11
N PRO A 131 0.64 24.93 2.15
CA PRO A 131 1.54 24.39 3.16
C PRO A 131 0.99 23.10 3.76
N ARG A 132 1.83 22.06 3.88
CA ARG A 132 1.43 20.79 4.49
C ARG A 132 1.20 20.99 5.98
N LEU A 133 -0.07 21.01 6.39
CA LEU A 133 -0.48 21.17 7.79
C LEU A 133 -0.11 19.96 8.67
N ASN A 134 0.08 18.78 8.08
CA ASN A 134 0.36 17.53 8.81
C ASN A 134 1.51 16.74 8.12
N GLU A 135 2.75 17.06 8.45
CA GLU A 135 3.89 16.19 8.09
C GLU A 135 4.17 15.18 9.20
N HIS A 136 3.99 13.90 8.89
CA HIS A 136 4.29 12.79 9.82
C HIS A 136 5.51 11.97 9.37
N ARG A 137 6.25 12.42 8.35
CA ARG A 137 7.40 11.70 7.77
C ARG A 137 8.56 11.51 8.77
N SER A 138 8.68 12.34 9.80
CA SER A 138 9.79 12.31 10.76
C SER A 138 9.67 11.25 11.86
N ALA A 139 8.55 10.53 11.96
CA ALA A 139 8.29 9.70 13.15
C ALA A 139 8.77 8.24 13.08
N THR A 140 9.10 7.72 11.90
CA THR A 140 9.55 6.31 11.76
C THR A 140 11.05 6.26 11.54
N PRO A 141 11.83 5.61 12.42
CA PRO A 141 13.27 5.43 12.25
C PRO A 141 13.61 4.78 10.90
N PRO A 142 14.68 5.21 10.20
CA PRO A 142 15.08 4.64 8.92
C PRO A 142 15.23 3.11 8.95
N ALA A 143 15.78 2.56 10.04
CA ALA A 143 15.96 1.12 10.22
C ALA A 143 14.64 0.31 10.16
N GLN A 144 13.50 0.90 10.53
CA GLN A 144 12.19 0.24 10.46
C GLN A 144 11.57 0.27 9.05
N ARG A 145 12.20 0.98 8.11
CA ARG A 145 11.78 1.07 6.70
C ARG A 145 12.59 0.16 5.80
N VAL A 146 13.72 -0.37 6.28
CA VAL A 146 14.59 -1.24 5.51
C VAL A 146 13.97 -2.64 5.43
N LEU A 147 13.86 -3.13 4.20
CA LEU A 147 13.47 -4.51 3.90
C LEU A 147 14.66 -5.22 3.28
N SER A 148 14.95 -6.43 3.76
CA SER A 148 15.86 -7.37 3.13
C SER A 148 15.38 -7.74 1.74
N GLN A 149 16.30 -8.21 0.88
CA GLN A 149 15.95 -8.71 -0.44
C GLN A 149 14.92 -9.85 -0.38
N ARG A 150 15.05 -10.74 0.62
CA ARG A 150 14.09 -11.83 0.86
C ARG A 150 12.69 -11.28 1.20
N ALA A 151 12.60 -10.32 2.12
CA ALA A 151 11.33 -9.68 2.46
C ALA A 151 10.67 -9.00 1.24
N ARG A 152 11.46 -8.29 0.42
CA ARG A 152 10.96 -7.66 -0.82
C ARG A 152 10.42 -8.69 -1.80
N HIS A 153 11.16 -9.77 -2.03
CA HIS A 153 10.72 -10.87 -2.90
C HIS A 153 9.41 -11.50 -2.41
N HIS A 154 9.32 -11.79 -1.10
CA HIS A 154 8.11 -12.34 -0.50
C HIS A 154 6.92 -11.38 -0.61
N LEU A 155 7.12 -10.08 -0.31
CA LEU A 155 6.06 -9.07 -0.46
C LEU A 155 5.60 -8.94 -1.91
N ARG A 156 6.52 -8.97 -2.88
CA ARG A 156 6.17 -8.91 -4.29
C ARG A 156 5.23 -10.06 -4.68
N ARG A 157 5.58 -11.29 -4.29
CA ARG A 157 4.73 -12.46 -4.52
C ARG A 157 3.39 -12.37 -3.77
N PHE A 158 3.40 -11.91 -2.53
CA PHE A 158 2.21 -11.86 -1.69
C PHE A 158 1.22 -10.77 -2.10
N LEU A 159 1.72 -9.64 -2.60
CA LEU A 159 0.96 -8.48 -3.06
C LEU A 159 0.66 -8.54 -4.57
N ASP A 160 0.72 -9.71 -5.19
CA ASP A 160 0.55 -9.87 -6.64
C ASP A 160 -0.76 -9.24 -7.16
N SER A 161 -1.85 -9.36 -6.39
CA SER A 161 -3.14 -8.72 -6.72
C SER A 161 -3.07 -7.19 -6.72
N ASP A 162 -2.28 -6.57 -5.84
CA ASP A 162 -2.05 -5.12 -5.84
C ASP A 162 -1.29 -4.72 -7.11
N PHE A 163 -0.28 -5.50 -7.51
CA PHE A 163 0.48 -5.26 -8.74
C PHE A 163 -0.38 -5.45 -10.00
N ALA A 164 -1.24 -6.47 -10.04
CA ALA A 164 -2.17 -6.69 -11.14
C ALA A 164 -3.15 -5.51 -11.34
N CYS A 165 -3.58 -4.86 -10.24
CA CYS A 165 -4.40 -3.64 -10.33
C CYS A 165 -3.61 -2.50 -11.00
N LEU A 166 -2.34 -2.31 -10.65
CA LEU A 166 -1.49 -1.28 -11.28
C LEU A 166 -1.21 -1.60 -12.75
N GLU A 167 -0.97 -2.87 -13.09
CA GLU A 167 -0.81 -3.31 -14.47
C GLU A 167 -2.07 -3.05 -15.30
N THR A 168 -3.25 -3.29 -14.73
CA THR A 168 -4.54 -2.98 -15.39
C THR A 168 -4.66 -1.49 -15.68
N LEU A 169 -4.38 -0.63 -14.70
CA LEU A 169 -4.39 0.83 -14.88
C LEU A 169 -3.37 1.28 -15.94
N HIS A 170 -2.19 0.67 -15.96
CA HIS A 170 -1.16 0.95 -16.95
C HIS A 170 -1.60 0.54 -18.36
N ARG A 171 -2.12 -0.69 -18.53
CA ARG A 171 -2.67 -1.17 -19.81
C ARG A 171 -3.81 -0.33 -20.35
N TRP A 172 -4.59 0.30 -19.48
CA TRP A 172 -5.65 1.23 -19.84
C TRP A 172 -5.13 2.63 -20.23
N GLY A 173 -3.82 2.88 -20.13
CA GLY A 173 -3.20 4.18 -20.37
C GLY A 173 -3.44 5.19 -19.24
N ALA A 174 -4.04 4.77 -18.12
CA ALA A 174 -4.32 5.64 -16.98
C ALA A 174 -3.08 5.88 -16.10
N LEU A 175 -2.08 5.00 -16.19
CA LEU A 175 -0.80 5.10 -15.49
C LEU A 175 0.36 5.15 -16.50
N PRO A 176 1.03 6.30 -16.68
CA PRO A 176 2.12 6.46 -17.65
C PRO A 176 3.30 5.52 -17.39
N ASP A 177 3.99 5.08 -18.45
CA ASP A 177 5.10 4.10 -18.41
C ASP A 177 6.15 4.44 -17.36
N GLU A 178 6.62 5.69 -17.32
CA GLU A 178 7.65 6.13 -16.36
C GLU A 178 7.16 6.06 -14.91
N THR A 179 5.87 6.25 -14.68
CA THR A 179 5.25 6.17 -13.36
C THR A 179 5.04 4.72 -12.96
N TYR A 180 4.48 3.90 -13.85
CA TYR A 180 4.33 2.46 -13.64
C TYR A 180 5.69 1.80 -13.36
N ALA A 181 6.69 2.05 -14.21
CA ALA A 181 8.02 1.48 -14.05
C ALA A 181 8.68 1.89 -12.73
N ARG A 182 8.40 3.07 -12.17
CA ARG A 182 8.86 3.46 -10.83
C ARG A 182 8.14 2.71 -9.72
N MET A 183 6.82 2.56 -9.81
CA MET A 183 6.01 1.82 -8.83
C MET A 183 6.33 0.32 -8.79
N ILE A 184 6.79 -0.24 -9.90
CA ILE A 184 7.26 -1.63 -9.98
C ILE A 184 8.73 -1.75 -9.55
N ARG A 185 9.58 -0.73 -9.81
CA ARG A 185 11.01 -0.74 -9.46
C ARG A 185 11.33 -0.41 -8.02
N SER A 186 10.42 0.20 -7.25
CA SER A 186 10.58 0.36 -5.79
C SER A 186 10.84 -0.96 -5.04
N ASP A 187 10.71 -2.09 -5.73
CA ASP A 187 11.00 -3.45 -5.27
C ASP A 187 12.49 -3.82 -5.40
N ALA A 188 13.22 -3.23 -6.36
CA ALA A 188 14.66 -3.36 -6.50
C ALA A 188 15.29 -2.32 -5.57
N GLY A 189 15.83 -2.76 -4.42
CA GLY A 189 16.57 -1.85 -3.55
C GLY A 189 17.59 -1.08 -4.38
N GLU A 190 17.54 0.25 -4.33
CA GLU A 190 18.59 1.09 -4.93
C GLU A 190 19.91 0.67 -4.29
N GLU A 191 20.70 -0.11 -5.03
CA GLU A 191 22.15 -0.14 -4.88
C GLU A 191 22.62 1.28 -5.24
N ALA A 192 22.85 2.08 -4.21
CA ALA A 192 23.62 3.32 -4.28
C ALA A 192 25.11 3.00 -4.12
#